data_AF-A0A7K0CSA4-F1
#
_entry.id   AF-A0A7K0CSA4-F1
#
_cell.length_a   1.000
_cell.length_b   1.000
_cell.length_c   1.000
_cell.angle_alpha   90.00
_cell.angle_beta   90.00
_cell.angle_gamma   90.00
#
_symmetry.space_group_name_H-M   'P 1'
#
loop_
_entity.id
_entity.type
_entity.pdbx_description
1 polymer ?
#
loop_
_entity_poly.entity_id
_entity_poly.type
_entity_poly.pdbx_seq_one_letter_code
_entity_poly.pdbx_strand_id
1 'polypeptide(L)'
;MLVFAGTAGGAGYGLTRAERGDLPLLATETDGRWDYPELTLPKLPHGAPEPLDSDANPAAVHHADLRELLLPLPEGGKADPEVAVEDGWVTPKEFAEVYAKDERDTVVQALTDDAVRHIAARAWVMPDGTRTRIYLLQFNTGALADHFYDQTLSDGVNGGRELAEAPATVLDESWPENTGIDGVDLYVYDEEKPYGERHARQAYVVAGDTVALILQAHEGGAAKVPFQQTLILQHQLLG
;
A
#
# COMPACT_ATOMS: atom_id res chain seq x y z
N MET A 1 0.92 21.94 -50.36
CA MET A 1 1.40 20.93 -49.41
C MET A 1 0.56 21.04 -48.15
N LEU A 2 -0.40 20.13 -47.95
CA LEU A 2 -0.81 19.74 -46.60
C LEU A 2 0.15 18.61 -46.17
N VAL A 3 0.52 18.45 -44.89
CA VAL A 3 -0.25 17.67 -43.93
C VAL A 3 0.21 17.99 -42.49
N PHE A 4 -0.80 18.31 -41.67
CA PHE A 4 -1.05 18.10 -40.23
C PHE A 4 0.10 17.98 -39.20
N ALA A 5 0.03 18.90 -38.23
CA ALA A 5 0.44 18.69 -36.85
C ALA A 5 -0.45 17.62 -36.18
N GLY A 6 0.14 16.71 -35.42
CA GLY A 6 -0.56 15.65 -34.69
C GLY A 6 0.08 15.42 -33.33
N THR A 7 -0.75 15.54 -32.30
CA THR A 7 -0.54 15.52 -30.86
C THR A 7 0.15 14.26 -30.32
N ALA A 8 1.11 14.43 -29.39
CA ALA A 8 1.60 13.36 -28.53
C ALA A 8 0.48 12.94 -27.56
N GLY A 9 -0.07 11.74 -27.77
CA GLY A 9 -0.99 11.11 -26.83
C GLY A 9 -0.20 10.44 -25.72
N GLY A 10 -0.25 10.99 -24.50
CA GLY A 10 0.04 10.23 -23.31
C GLY A 10 -1.16 9.36 -23.01
N ALA A 11 -1.03 8.04 -23.16
CA ALA A 11 -2.05 7.10 -22.73
C ALA A 11 -2.03 7.08 -21.19
N GLY A 12 -2.89 7.86 -20.56
CA GLY A 12 -3.25 7.60 -19.16
C GLY A 12 -4.12 6.34 -19.18
N TYR A 13 -3.56 5.20 -18.78
CA TYR A 13 -4.37 4.04 -18.45
C TYR A 13 -5.25 4.42 -17.25
N GLY A 14 -6.54 4.60 -17.50
CA GLY A 14 -7.52 4.62 -16.43
C GLY A 14 -7.50 3.22 -15.81
N LEU A 15 -7.14 3.12 -14.52
CA LEU A 15 -7.49 1.94 -13.74
C LEU A 15 -9.01 1.98 -13.65
N THR A 16 -9.65 1.29 -14.60
CA THR A 16 -11.09 1.34 -14.76
C THR A 16 -11.73 1.07 -13.41
N ARG A 17 -12.80 1.81 -13.11
CA ARG A 17 -13.84 1.37 -12.17
C ARG A 17 -13.98 -0.13 -12.39
N ALA A 18 -13.58 -0.95 -11.43
CA ALA A 18 -13.85 -2.37 -11.51
C ALA A 18 -15.36 -2.49 -11.75
N GLU A 19 -15.75 -2.78 -12.99
CA GLU A 19 -17.16 -3.01 -13.29
C GLU A 19 -17.53 -4.18 -12.41
N ARG A 20 -18.61 -3.99 -11.64
CA ARG A 20 -19.05 -4.82 -10.51
C ARG A 20 -19.26 -6.31 -10.86
N GLY A 21 -18.97 -6.74 -12.09
CA GLY A 21 -19.22 -8.08 -12.63
C GLY A 21 -18.01 -8.88 -13.11
N ASP A 22 -16.80 -8.32 -13.30
CA ASP A 22 -15.78 -9.00 -14.14
C ASP A 22 -14.50 -9.51 -13.43
N LEU A 23 -14.44 -9.49 -12.09
CA LEU A 23 -13.41 -10.25 -11.35
C LEU A 23 -14.08 -11.40 -10.57
N PRO A 24 -13.50 -12.61 -10.57
CA PRO A 24 -13.95 -13.68 -9.68
C PRO A 24 -13.99 -13.14 -8.25
N LEU A 25 -15.13 -13.29 -7.56
CA LEU A 25 -15.49 -12.72 -6.24
C LEU A 25 -16.19 -11.33 -6.19
N LEU A 26 -16.58 -10.71 -7.32
CA LEU A 26 -17.11 -9.32 -7.30
C LEU A 26 -18.64 -9.10 -7.27
N ALA A 27 -19.48 -10.09 -7.50
CA ALA A 27 -20.90 -9.84 -7.80
C ALA A 27 -21.87 -10.17 -6.64
N THR A 28 -21.98 -9.33 -5.62
CA THR A 28 -23.17 -9.29 -4.74
C THR A 28 -23.43 -7.90 -4.14
N GLU A 29 -24.68 -7.65 -3.70
CA GLU A 29 -25.14 -6.45 -2.96
C GLU A 29 -24.18 -6.02 -1.84
N THR A 30 -24.20 -4.74 -1.45
CA THR A 30 -23.25 -4.05 -0.53
C THR A 30 -22.53 -5.01 0.41
N ASP A 31 -21.42 -5.57 -0.07
CA ASP A 31 -20.65 -6.62 0.58
C ASP A 31 -19.63 -6.04 1.57
N GLY A 32 -19.86 -4.79 1.98
CA GLY A 32 -18.99 -4.00 2.84
C GLY A 32 -18.02 -3.11 2.08
N ARG A 33 -17.88 -3.23 0.76
CA ARG A 33 -16.95 -2.41 -0.04
C ARG A 33 -17.19 -0.90 0.14
N TRP A 34 -16.09 -0.16 0.11
CA TRP A 34 -16.10 1.29 0.15
C TRP A 34 -16.10 1.88 -1.25
N ASP A 35 -16.75 3.03 -1.39
CA ASP A 35 -16.79 3.77 -2.64
C ASP A 35 -15.56 4.68 -2.74
N TYR A 36 -14.52 4.22 -3.45
CA TYR A 36 -13.36 5.05 -3.77
C TYR A 36 -13.66 5.99 -4.95
N PRO A 37 -13.09 7.21 -4.96
CA PRO A 37 -13.00 8.01 -6.17
C PRO A 37 -12.38 7.25 -7.34
N GLU A 38 -12.66 7.69 -8.57
CA GLU A 38 -12.03 7.13 -9.77
C GLU A 38 -10.50 7.22 -9.66
N LEU A 39 -9.82 6.09 -9.89
CA LEU A 39 -8.37 6.00 -9.80
C LEU A 39 -7.74 6.21 -11.18
N THR A 40 -6.73 7.06 -11.23
CA THR A 40 -5.93 7.29 -12.43
C THR A 40 -4.47 7.23 -12.06
N LEU A 41 -3.66 6.50 -12.83
CA LEU A 41 -2.23 6.53 -12.65
C LEU A 41 -1.69 7.95 -12.85
N PRO A 42 -0.72 8.38 -12.04
CA PRO A 42 -0.12 9.70 -12.17
C PRO A 42 0.63 9.83 -13.50
N LYS A 43 0.70 11.07 -14.00
CA LYS A 43 1.50 11.35 -15.20
C LYS A 43 2.97 11.31 -14.84
N LEU A 44 3.72 10.44 -15.49
CA LEU A 44 5.14 10.34 -15.29
C LEU A 44 5.89 11.55 -15.86
N PRO A 45 7.06 11.90 -15.27
CA PRO A 45 7.97 12.86 -15.87
C PRO A 45 8.27 12.50 -17.34
N HIS A 46 8.46 13.51 -18.19
CA HIS A 46 8.66 13.28 -19.62
C HIS A 46 9.87 12.35 -19.89
N GLY A 47 9.60 11.21 -20.53
CA GLY A 47 10.62 10.21 -20.88
C GLY A 47 10.98 9.26 -19.75
N ALA A 48 10.35 9.38 -18.58
CA ALA A 48 10.45 8.36 -17.54
C ALA A 48 9.61 7.13 -17.95
N PRO A 49 10.17 5.91 -17.81
CA PRO A 49 9.42 4.68 -18.07
C PRO A 49 8.42 4.39 -16.95
N GLU A 50 7.43 3.55 -17.22
CA GLU A 50 6.50 3.03 -16.20
C GLU A 50 7.25 2.14 -15.18
N PRO A 51 6.74 2.03 -13.94
CA PRO A 51 7.20 0.98 -13.03
C PRO A 51 6.98 -0.40 -13.69
N LEU A 52 7.87 -1.35 -13.42
CA LEU A 52 7.82 -2.74 -13.91
C LEU A 52 7.98 -2.95 -15.43
N ASP A 53 8.19 -1.91 -16.24
CA ASP A 53 8.65 -2.07 -17.63
C ASP A 53 10.06 -2.67 -17.62
N SER A 54 10.19 -3.99 -17.80
CA SER A 54 11.49 -4.68 -17.67
C SER A 54 12.52 -4.30 -18.73
N ASP A 55 12.08 -3.75 -19.88
CA ASP A 55 12.96 -3.31 -20.96
C ASP A 55 13.47 -1.88 -20.72
N ALA A 56 12.59 -0.96 -20.32
CA ALA A 56 12.91 0.46 -20.15
C ALA A 56 13.25 0.84 -18.70
N ASN A 57 12.76 0.08 -17.71
CA ASN A 57 12.92 0.27 -16.27
C ASN A 57 13.33 -1.04 -15.56
N PRO A 58 14.49 -1.64 -15.88
CA PRO A 58 14.92 -2.89 -15.26
C PRO A 58 15.17 -2.79 -13.75
N ALA A 59 15.21 -1.59 -13.20
CA ALA A 59 15.33 -1.33 -11.76
C ALA A 59 13.97 -1.14 -11.05
N ALA A 60 12.87 -1.20 -11.80
CA ALA A 60 11.50 -1.02 -11.32
C ALA A 60 11.31 0.25 -10.45
N VAL A 61 11.95 1.35 -10.86
CA VAL A 61 11.93 2.61 -10.10
C VAL A 61 10.58 3.31 -10.29
N HIS A 62 9.98 3.75 -9.18
CA HIS A 62 8.82 4.63 -9.22
C HIS A 62 9.23 6.08 -9.50
N HIS A 63 8.90 6.56 -10.70
CA HIS A 63 9.23 7.92 -11.13
C HIS A 63 8.15 8.97 -10.81
N ALA A 64 6.96 8.54 -10.38
CA ALA A 64 5.90 9.43 -9.94
C ALA A 64 6.20 10.03 -8.55
N ASP A 65 5.54 11.13 -8.20
CA ASP A 65 5.49 11.57 -6.80
C ASP A 65 4.73 10.51 -6.00
N LEU A 66 5.39 9.96 -4.97
CA LEU A 66 4.87 8.84 -4.18
C LEU A 66 3.50 9.15 -3.55
N ARG A 67 3.18 10.42 -3.30
CA ARG A 67 1.88 10.84 -2.74
C ARG A 67 0.73 10.69 -3.74
N GLU A 68 1.03 10.71 -5.03
CA GLU A 68 0.06 10.46 -6.10
C GLU A 68 -0.22 8.97 -6.30
N LEU A 69 0.62 8.10 -5.72
CA LEU A 69 0.42 6.64 -5.68
C LEU A 69 -0.33 6.15 -4.44
N LEU A 70 -0.66 7.04 -3.49
CA LEU A 70 -1.52 6.73 -2.36
C LEU A 70 -2.99 6.72 -2.76
N LEU A 71 -3.74 5.69 -2.35
CA LEU A 71 -5.19 5.65 -2.56
C LEU A 71 -5.89 6.89 -1.97
N PRO A 72 -6.85 7.51 -2.68
CA PRO A 72 -7.68 8.56 -2.10
C PRO A 72 -8.55 8.01 -0.96
N LEU A 73 -9.07 8.91 -0.12
CA LEU A 73 -10.04 8.51 0.90
C LEU A 73 -11.31 8.01 0.21
N PRO A 74 -11.90 6.90 0.67
CA PRO A 74 -13.23 6.49 0.24
C PRO A 74 -14.30 7.51 0.67
N GLU A 75 -15.45 7.49 0.01
CA GLU A 75 -16.60 8.34 0.32
C GLU A 75 -17.02 8.17 1.78
N GLY A 76 -17.16 9.29 2.50
CA GLY A 76 -17.48 9.30 3.93
C GLY A 76 -16.28 9.13 4.87
N GLY A 77 -15.12 8.73 4.35
CA GLY A 77 -13.86 8.69 5.10
C GLY A 77 -13.37 10.08 5.47
N LYS A 78 -12.77 10.21 6.65
CA LYS A 78 -12.13 11.44 7.14
C LYS A 78 -10.69 11.15 7.51
N ALA A 79 -9.80 12.13 7.36
CA ALA A 79 -8.41 11.99 7.79
C ALA A 79 -8.33 11.50 9.24
N ASP A 80 -7.47 10.52 9.51
CA ASP A 80 -7.27 9.99 10.86
C ASP A 80 -6.45 10.99 11.70
N PRO A 81 -7.03 11.59 12.76
CA PRO A 81 -6.30 12.55 13.59
C PRO A 81 -5.17 11.91 14.41
N GLU A 82 -5.13 10.59 14.53
CA GLU A 82 -4.04 9.89 15.24
C GLU A 82 -2.79 9.70 14.39
N VAL A 83 -2.86 9.96 13.08
CA VAL A 83 -1.70 9.91 12.19
C VAL A 83 -1.40 11.31 11.70
N ALA A 84 -0.35 11.91 12.25
CA ALA A 84 0.14 13.20 11.77
C ALA A 84 0.78 13.03 10.39
N VAL A 85 0.07 13.42 9.35
CA VAL A 85 0.58 13.45 7.97
C VAL A 85 0.67 14.90 7.52
N GLU A 86 1.89 15.42 7.41
CA GLU A 86 2.15 16.79 6.96
C GLU A 86 2.47 16.78 5.46
N ASP A 87 1.65 17.46 4.66
CA ASP A 87 1.78 17.54 3.20
C ASP A 87 1.92 16.17 2.47
N GLY A 88 1.38 15.11 3.08
CA GLY A 88 1.42 13.74 2.55
C GLY A 88 2.67 12.94 2.93
N TRP A 89 3.55 13.48 3.77
CA TRP A 89 4.81 12.87 4.19
C TRP A 89 4.82 12.56 5.68
N VAL A 90 5.62 11.55 6.05
CA VAL A 90 6.00 11.26 7.45
C VAL A 90 7.50 11.01 7.53
N THR A 91 8.06 11.26 8.70
CA THR A 91 9.46 10.93 9.02
C THR A 91 9.62 9.43 9.35
N PRO A 92 10.85 8.88 9.29
CA PRO A 92 11.11 7.51 9.74
C PRO A 92 10.62 7.23 11.17
N LYS A 93 10.71 8.24 12.06
CA LYS A 93 10.27 8.13 13.44
C LYS A 93 8.74 8.06 13.55
N GLU A 94 8.02 8.88 12.80
CA GLU A 94 6.55 8.86 12.75
C GLU A 94 6.03 7.56 12.13
N PHE A 95 6.67 7.08 11.05
CA PHE A 95 6.36 5.76 10.50
C PHE A 95 6.56 4.65 11.54
N ALA A 96 7.67 4.68 12.27
CA ALA A 96 7.97 3.68 13.29
C ALA A 96 6.94 3.63 14.44
N GLU A 97 6.08 4.64 14.60
CA GLU A 97 5.02 4.62 15.62
C GLU A 97 3.95 3.54 15.38
N VAL A 98 3.82 3.03 14.14
CA VAL A 98 2.93 1.90 13.84
C VAL A 98 3.40 0.60 14.49
N TYR A 99 4.70 0.49 14.80
CA TYR A 99 5.31 -0.69 15.42
C TYR A 99 5.23 -0.64 16.95
N ALA A 100 5.31 -1.82 17.57
CA ALA A 100 5.45 -1.97 19.01
C ALA A 100 6.65 -1.16 19.52
N LYS A 101 6.57 -0.71 20.78
CA LYS A 101 7.47 0.32 21.32
C LYS A 101 8.95 -0.10 21.29
N ASP A 102 9.20 -1.37 21.54
CA ASP A 102 10.50 -2.02 21.52
C ASP A 102 11.04 -2.27 20.10
N GLU A 103 10.18 -2.29 19.10
CA GLU A 103 10.56 -2.46 17.69
C GLU A 103 10.98 -1.16 17.00
N ARG A 104 10.55 -0.01 17.52
CA ARG A 104 10.67 1.28 16.81
C ARG A 104 12.11 1.68 16.50
N ASP A 105 13.01 1.52 17.46
CA ASP A 105 14.42 1.89 17.27
C ASP A 105 15.08 1.01 16.20
N THR A 106 14.74 -0.27 16.15
CA THR A 106 15.19 -1.20 15.11
C THR A 106 14.71 -0.76 13.73
N VAL A 107 13.42 -0.42 13.60
CA VAL A 107 12.84 0.04 12.33
C VAL A 107 13.49 1.35 11.87
N VAL A 108 13.67 2.33 12.76
CA VAL A 108 14.31 3.61 12.43
C VAL A 108 15.76 3.42 12.00
N GLN A 109 16.50 2.54 12.67
CA GLN A 109 17.88 2.23 12.33
C GLN A 109 17.96 1.59 10.94
N ALA A 110 17.12 0.58 10.67
CA ALA A 110 17.08 -0.07 9.36
C ALA A 110 16.73 0.90 8.22
N LEU A 111 15.75 1.79 8.41
CA LEU A 111 15.42 2.84 7.44
C LEU A 111 16.60 3.78 7.14
N THR A 112 17.44 4.03 8.14
CA THR A 112 18.66 4.83 7.99
C THR A 112 19.73 4.06 7.21
N ASP A 113 19.94 2.79 7.57
CA ASP A 113 20.97 1.93 6.96
C ASP A 113 20.66 1.61 5.49
N ASP A 114 19.38 1.37 5.18
CA ASP A 114 18.89 1.14 3.81
C ASP A 114 18.62 2.45 3.05
N ALA A 115 18.89 3.60 3.68
CA ALA A 115 18.81 4.93 3.10
C ALA A 115 17.45 5.23 2.44
N VAL A 116 16.36 5.07 3.19
CA VAL A 116 15.01 5.48 2.76
C VAL A 116 15.03 6.93 2.29
N ARG A 117 14.41 7.20 1.14
CA ARG A 117 14.40 8.55 0.54
C ARG A 117 13.27 9.37 1.11
N HIS A 118 12.05 8.83 1.02
CA HIS A 118 10.83 9.49 1.49
C HIS A 118 9.81 8.44 1.92
N ILE A 119 8.92 8.83 2.85
CA ILE A 119 7.80 8.00 3.30
C ILE A 119 6.51 8.80 3.10
N ALA A 120 5.74 8.44 2.08
CA ALA A 120 4.43 9.02 1.84
C ALA A 120 3.40 8.27 2.70
N ALA A 121 2.43 8.98 3.25
CA ALA A 121 1.41 8.37 4.09
C ALA A 121 0.02 8.92 3.82
N ARG A 122 -0.99 8.08 4.05
CA ARG A 122 -2.39 8.50 4.12
C ARG A 122 -3.13 7.62 5.11
N ALA A 123 -3.91 8.25 5.96
CA ALA A 123 -4.70 7.57 6.96
C ALA A 123 -6.12 8.15 7.03
N TRP A 124 -7.10 7.29 7.23
CA TRP A 124 -8.49 7.69 7.36
C TRP A 124 -9.27 6.82 8.34
N VAL A 125 -10.37 7.39 8.82
CA VAL A 125 -11.38 6.72 9.64
C VAL A 125 -12.71 6.78 8.91
N MET A 126 -13.36 5.64 8.76
CA MET A 126 -14.71 5.51 8.22
C MET A 126 -15.78 5.81 9.26
N PRO A 127 -17.03 6.12 8.85
CA PRO A 127 -18.11 6.41 9.80
C PRO A 127 -18.42 5.29 10.80
N ASP A 128 -18.08 4.04 10.47
CA ASP A 128 -18.22 2.87 11.33
C ASP A 128 -17.06 2.71 12.34
N GLY A 129 -16.08 3.61 12.31
CA GLY A 129 -14.88 3.60 13.15
C GLY A 129 -13.71 2.82 12.57
N THR A 130 -13.84 2.24 11.36
CA THR A 130 -12.74 1.48 10.74
C THR A 130 -11.64 2.43 10.35
N ARG A 131 -10.43 2.15 10.83
CA ARG A 131 -9.23 2.95 10.56
C ARG A 131 -8.43 2.27 9.49
N THR A 132 -7.87 3.03 8.57
CA THR A 132 -6.94 2.52 7.57
C THR A 132 -5.76 3.45 7.44
N ARG A 133 -4.56 2.87 7.34
CA ARG A 133 -3.29 3.57 7.15
C ARG A 133 -2.55 2.93 5.99
N ILE A 134 -2.05 3.76 5.10
CA ILE A 134 -1.16 3.35 4.01
C ILE A 134 0.12 4.16 4.14
N TYR A 135 1.24 3.46 4.15
CA TYR A 135 2.58 4.03 4.06
C TYR A 135 3.24 3.50 2.80
N LEU A 136 3.89 4.36 2.04
CA LEU A 136 4.74 4.00 0.91
C LEU A 136 6.15 4.50 1.22
N LEU A 137 7.11 3.58 1.26
CA LEU A 137 8.50 3.84 1.59
C LEU A 137 9.32 3.65 0.33
N GLN A 138 9.91 4.73 -0.18
CA GLN A 138 10.74 4.67 -1.39
C GLN A 138 12.23 4.63 -1.02
N PHE A 139 12.93 3.66 -1.59
CA PHE A 139 14.37 3.43 -1.44
C PHE A 139 15.12 3.88 -2.70
N ASN A 140 16.45 3.78 -2.69
CA ASN A 140 17.25 4.15 -3.87
C ASN A 140 17.20 3.08 -4.98
N THR A 141 16.92 1.83 -4.62
CA THR A 141 16.88 0.68 -5.52
C THR A 141 15.89 -0.36 -5.00
N GLY A 142 15.40 -1.23 -5.88
CA GLY A 142 14.59 -2.38 -5.46
C GLY A 142 15.33 -3.32 -4.51
N ALA A 143 16.62 -3.55 -4.73
CA ALA A 143 17.42 -4.38 -3.82
C ALA A 143 17.47 -3.87 -2.37
N LEU A 144 17.37 -2.55 -2.15
CA LEU A 144 17.29 -1.99 -0.80
C LEU A 144 15.89 -2.09 -0.22
N ALA A 145 14.85 -1.95 -1.05
CA ALA A 145 13.47 -2.20 -0.65
C ALA A 145 13.27 -3.67 -0.23
N ASP A 146 13.75 -4.61 -1.04
CA ASP A 146 13.75 -6.05 -0.76
C ASP A 146 14.52 -6.35 0.53
N HIS A 147 15.74 -5.82 0.68
CA HIS A 147 16.55 -6.01 1.87
C HIS A 147 15.83 -5.47 3.13
N PHE A 148 15.26 -4.27 3.06
CA PHE A 148 14.52 -3.70 4.17
C PHE A 148 13.33 -4.57 4.56
N TYR A 149 12.56 -5.04 3.57
CA TYR A 149 11.44 -5.95 3.83
C TYR A 149 11.91 -7.27 4.47
N ASP A 150 12.85 -7.97 3.84
CA ASP A 150 13.30 -9.29 4.27
C ASP A 150 14.01 -9.30 5.62
N GLN A 151 14.84 -8.28 5.89
CA GLN A 151 15.66 -8.24 7.11
C GLN A 151 14.98 -7.50 8.26
N THR A 152 14.07 -6.58 7.94
CA THR A 152 13.39 -5.78 8.95
C THR A 152 11.95 -6.19 9.05
N LEU A 153 11.14 -6.12 8.01
CA LEU A 153 9.69 -6.24 8.19
C LEU A 153 9.17 -7.68 8.30
N SER A 154 9.88 -8.62 7.69
CA SER A 154 9.60 -10.05 7.78
C SER A 154 10.15 -10.62 9.09
N ASP A 155 9.31 -11.32 9.87
CA ASP A 155 9.76 -12.12 11.03
C ASP A 155 9.96 -13.60 10.64
N GLY A 156 10.33 -13.86 9.38
CA GLY A 156 10.56 -15.21 8.87
C GLY A 156 9.27 -16.01 8.68
N VAL A 157 9.11 -17.12 9.40
CA VAL A 157 8.30 -18.25 8.91
C VAL A 157 6.78 -18.00 8.95
N ASN A 158 6.22 -17.12 9.79
CA ASN A 158 4.75 -17.00 9.88
C ASN A 158 4.17 -15.60 10.17
N GLY A 159 4.96 -14.57 10.48
CA GLY A 159 4.43 -13.26 10.92
C GLY A 159 5.17 -12.07 10.33
N GLY A 160 4.49 -10.92 10.28
CA GLY A 160 5.15 -9.63 10.09
C GLY A 160 5.68 -9.09 11.41
N ARG A 161 6.63 -8.15 11.36
CA ARG A 161 7.15 -7.46 12.55
C ARG A 161 6.01 -6.88 13.41
N GLU A 162 6.20 -6.93 14.72
CA GLU A 162 5.19 -6.58 15.73
C GLU A 162 4.64 -5.14 15.57
N LEU A 163 3.35 -5.03 15.30
CA LEU A 163 2.65 -3.74 15.25
C LEU A 163 2.07 -3.36 16.61
N ALA A 164 1.99 -2.07 16.90
CA ALA A 164 1.40 -1.57 18.14
C ALA A 164 -0.08 -1.95 18.30
N GLU A 165 -0.82 -2.05 17.20
CA GLU A 165 -2.24 -2.42 17.18
C GLU A 165 -2.49 -3.91 16.86
N ALA A 166 -1.45 -4.66 16.48
CA ALA A 166 -1.50 -6.10 16.20
C ALA A 166 -0.16 -6.76 16.57
N PRO A 167 0.05 -7.08 17.86
CA PRO A 167 1.34 -7.54 18.34
C PRO A 167 1.67 -8.99 17.93
N ALA A 168 0.70 -9.73 17.41
CA ALA A 168 0.96 -11.05 16.83
C ALA A 168 0.14 -11.15 15.55
N THR A 169 0.80 -11.53 14.45
CA THR A 169 0.15 -11.69 13.15
C THR A 169 0.54 -13.02 12.54
N VAL A 170 -0.38 -13.59 11.77
CA VAL A 170 -0.18 -14.82 11.01
C VAL A 170 -0.51 -14.57 9.54
N LEU A 171 0.19 -15.26 8.65
CA LEU A 171 -0.10 -15.19 7.22
C LEU A 171 -1.58 -15.54 6.94
N ASP A 172 -2.27 -14.71 6.16
CA ASP A 172 -3.64 -14.99 5.71
C ASP A 172 -3.60 -15.98 4.53
N GLU A 173 -3.56 -17.27 4.84
CA GLU A 173 -3.61 -18.36 3.86
C GLU A 173 -4.89 -18.37 3.01
N SER A 174 -5.91 -17.59 3.39
CA SER A 174 -7.14 -17.44 2.61
C SER A 174 -7.07 -16.31 1.59
N TRP A 175 -5.91 -15.65 1.44
CA TRP A 175 -5.62 -14.74 0.35
C TRP A 175 -5.37 -15.52 -0.96
N PRO A 176 -5.96 -15.13 -2.11
CA PRO A 176 -5.79 -15.89 -3.34
C PRO A 176 -4.37 -15.73 -3.91
N GLU A 177 -3.67 -16.85 -4.11
CA GLU A 177 -2.30 -16.89 -4.66
C GLU A 177 -2.17 -16.21 -6.04
N ASN A 178 -3.25 -16.12 -6.81
CA ASN A 178 -3.25 -15.67 -8.21
C ASN A 178 -3.68 -14.19 -8.40
N THR A 179 -3.52 -13.36 -7.37
CA THR A 179 -3.81 -11.91 -7.41
C THR A 179 -2.56 -11.05 -7.62
N GLY A 180 -1.39 -11.67 -7.73
CA GLY A 180 -0.11 -11.00 -7.94
C GLY A 180 -0.02 -10.29 -9.29
N ILE A 181 0.74 -9.20 -9.31
CA ILE A 181 1.24 -8.58 -10.52
C ILE A 181 2.68 -9.04 -10.67
N ASP A 182 3.10 -9.42 -11.89
CA ASP A 182 4.47 -9.84 -12.13
C ASP A 182 5.46 -8.74 -11.71
N GLY A 183 6.40 -9.06 -10.82
CA GLY A 183 7.36 -8.09 -10.28
C GLY A 183 6.89 -7.34 -9.04
N VAL A 184 5.75 -7.72 -8.45
CA VAL A 184 5.28 -7.20 -7.16
C VAL A 184 4.99 -8.33 -6.18
N ASP A 185 5.69 -8.32 -5.05
CA ASP A 185 5.47 -9.27 -3.97
C ASP A 185 4.43 -8.74 -2.97
N LEU A 186 3.53 -9.62 -2.54
CA LEU A 186 2.43 -9.28 -1.65
C LEU A 186 2.35 -10.27 -0.48
N TYR A 187 2.37 -9.74 0.74
CA TYR A 187 2.32 -10.51 1.97
C TYR A 187 1.18 -10.01 2.84
N VAL A 188 0.19 -10.88 3.08
CA VAL A 188 -1.06 -10.51 3.77
C VAL A 188 -1.14 -11.24 5.10
N TYR A 189 -1.46 -10.52 6.17
CA TYR A 189 -1.53 -11.06 7.51
C TYR A 189 -2.83 -10.67 8.21
N ASP A 190 -3.31 -11.57 9.06
CA ASP A 190 -4.38 -11.34 10.02
C ASP A 190 -3.79 -11.32 11.44
N GLU A 191 -4.33 -10.51 12.34
CA GLU A 191 -3.94 -10.57 13.75
C GLU A 191 -4.27 -11.95 14.33
N GLU A 192 -3.39 -12.48 15.17
CA GLU A 192 -3.62 -13.73 15.87
C GLU A 192 -4.65 -13.52 17.00
N LYS A 193 -5.56 -14.49 17.18
CA LYS A 193 -6.49 -14.45 18.31
C LYS A 193 -5.78 -14.81 19.61
N PRO A 194 -6.18 -14.22 20.75
CA PRO A 194 -7.27 -13.26 20.91
C PRO A 194 -6.87 -11.83 20.56
N TYR A 195 -7.80 -11.09 19.94
CA TYR A 195 -7.58 -9.68 19.58
C TYR A 195 -7.50 -8.78 20.82
N GLY A 196 -6.73 -7.70 20.68
CA GLY A 196 -6.67 -6.61 21.67
C GLY A 196 -7.93 -5.73 21.68
N GLU A 197 -7.75 -4.43 21.89
CA GLU A 197 -8.85 -3.45 21.82
C GLU A 197 -9.47 -3.38 20.40
N ARG A 198 -8.64 -3.63 19.39
CA ARG A 198 -9.03 -3.68 17.98
C ARG A 198 -8.53 -4.98 17.37
N HIS A 199 -9.20 -5.37 16.30
CA HIS A 199 -8.72 -6.37 15.38
C HIS A 199 -8.03 -5.66 14.21
N ALA A 200 -6.79 -6.03 13.88
CA ALA A 200 -6.06 -5.47 12.75
C ALA A 200 -5.76 -6.50 11.64
N ARG A 201 -5.85 -6.03 10.39
CA ARG A 201 -5.39 -6.72 9.18
C ARG A 201 -4.27 -5.89 8.57
N GLN A 202 -3.20 -6.54 8.15
CA GLN A 202 -2.06 -5.85 7.55
C GLN A 202 -1.60 -6.53 6.27
N ALA A 203 -0.98 -5.75 5.39
CA ALA A 203 -0.26 -6.29 4.26
C ALA A 203 0.99 -5.46 3.97
N TYR A 204 2.02 -6.14 3.50
CA TYR A 204 3.19 -5.54 2.89
C TYR A 204 3.16 -5.79 1.38
N VAL A 205 3.49 -4.76 0.61
CA VAL A 205 3.68 -4.86 -0.85
C VAL A 205 5.10 -4.42 -1.15
N VAL A 206 5.86 -5.21 -1.90
CA VAL A 206 7.19 -4.83 -2.40
C VAL A 206 7.10 -4.70 -3.90
N ALA A 207 7.20 -3.46 -4.40
CA ALA A 207 7.09 -3.11 -5.81
C ALA A 207 8.33 -2.31 -6.20
N GLY A 208 9.30 -2.96 -6.83
CA GLY A 208 10.56 -2.31 -7.22
C GLY A 208 11.22 -1.58 -6.06
N ASP A 209 11.49 -0.28 -6.22
CA ASP A 209 12.12 0.56 -5.19
C ASP A 209 11.21 0.96 -4.01
N THR A 210 9.97 0.44 -3.93
CA THR A 210 8.96 0.88 -2.96
C THR A 210 8.43 -0.27 -2.13
N VAL A 211 8.39 -0.09 -0.80
CA VAL A 211 7.68 -0.97 0.13
C VAL A 211 6.43 -0.25 0.64
N ALA A 212 5.26 -0.89 0.52
CA ALA A 212 4.02 -0.41 1.10
C ALA A 212 3.68 -1.17 2.39
N LEU A 213 3.14 -0.47 3.38
CA LEU A 213 2.40 -1.06 4.50
C LEU A 213 0.95 -0.57 4.43
N ILE A 214 0.02 -1.51 4.34
CA ILE A 214 -1.43 -1.27 4.44
C ILE A 214 -1.91 -1.89 5.75
N LEU A 215 -2.51 -1.09 6.63
CA LEU A 215 -3.08 -1.54 7.91
C LEU A 215 -4.53 -1.12 8.00
N GLN A 216 -5.43 -2.03 8.37
CA GLN A 216 -6.82 -1.73 8.67
C GLN A 216 -7.21 -2.29 10.03
N ALA A 217 -7.74 -1.44 10.91
CA ALA A 217 -8.10 -1.80 12.28
C ALA A 217 -9.52 -1.36 12.65
N HIS A 218 -10.24 -2.16 13.44
CA HIS A 218 -11.60 -1.84 13.88
C HIS A 218 -11.93 -2.47 15.24
N GLU A 219 -12.74 -1.75 16.04
CA GLU A 219 -13.28 -2.21 17.31
C GLU A 219 -14.40 -3.24 17.08
N GLY A 220 -14.14 -4.51 17.37
CA GLY A 220 -15.09 -5.59 17.15
C GLY A 220 -14.87 -6.39 15.86
N GLY A 221 -13.83 -6.07 15.09
CA GLY A 221 -13.38 -6.88 13.96
C GLY A 221 -13.20 -6.10 12.66
N ALA A 222 -11.95 -5.88 12.21
CA ALA A 222 -11.70 -5.39 10.85
C ALA A 222 -12.27 -6.35 9.80
N ALA A 223 -13.24 -5.86 9.02
CA ALA A 223 -13.91 -6.62 7.99
C ALA A 223 -12.95 -6.99 6.87
N LYS A 224 -13.03 -8.23 6.37
CA LYS A 224 -12.13 -8.72 5.33
C LYS A 224 -12.33 -7.97 4.00
N VAL A 225 -13.57 -7.82 3.54
CA VAL A 225 -13.87 -7.28 2.20
C VAL A 225 -13.31 -5.86 1.97
N PRO A 226 -13.52 -4.86 2.87
CA PRO A 226 -12.93 -3.53 2.70
C PRO A 226 -11.39 -3.55 2.67
N PHE A 227 -10.78 -4.38 3.51
CA PHE A 227 -9.33 -4.56 3.53
C PHE A 227 -8.80 -5.13 2.20
N GLN A 228 -9.42 -6.20 1.69
CA GLN A 228 -9.01 -6.79 0.41
C GLN A 228 -9.18 -5.81 -0.76
N GLN A 229 -10.28 -5.04 -0.76
CA GLN A 229 -10.50 -4.00 -1.76
C GLN A 229 -9.41 -2.92 -1.71
N THR A 230 -9.10 -2.42 -0.51
CA THR A 230 -8.04 -1.42 -0.31
C THR A 230 -6.70 -1.95 -0.82
N LEU A 231 -6.38 -3.20 -0.49
CA LEU A 231 -5.14 -3.83 -0.90
C LEU A 231 -5.04 -3.96 -2.42
N ILE A 232 -6.07 -4.47 -3.09
CA ILE A 232 -6.09 -4.62 -4.56
C ILE A 232 -5.92 -3.27 -5.25
N LEU A 233 -6.65 -2.24 -4.81
CA LEU A 233 -6.59 -0.92 -5.43
C LEU A 233 -5.23 -0.25 -5.20
N GLN A 234 -4.63 -0.42 -4.02
CA GLN A 234 -3.30 0.12 -3.73
C GLN A 234 -2.21 -0.62 -4.51
N HIS A 235 -2.33 -1.94 -4.63
CA HIS A 235 -1.44 -2.79 -5.42
C HIS A 235 -1.44 -2.37 -6.89
N GLN A 236 -2.61 -2.10 -7.49
CA GLN A 236 -2.73 -1.60 -8.86
C GLN A 236 -2.09 -0.23 -9.10
N LEU A 237 -1.98 0.63 -8.08
CA LEU A 237 -1.30 1.92 -8.21
C LEU A 237 0.23 1.78 -8.26
N LEU A 238 0.78 0.67 -7.77
CA LEU A 238 2.23 0.44 -7.70
C LEU A 238 2.81 -0.27 -8.93
N GLY A 239 1.98 -0.52 -9.95
CA GLY A 239 2.41 -1.21 -11.18
C GLY A 239 1.95 -2.65 -11.20
#